data_AF-A0A093STK6-F1
#
_entry.id   AF-A0A093STK6-F1
#
_cell.length_a   1.000
_cell.length_b   1.000
_cell.length_c   1.000
_cell.angle_alpha   90.00
_cell.angle_beta   90.00
_cell.angle_gamma   90.00
#
_symmetry.space_group_name_H-M   'P 1'
#
loop_
_entity.id
_entity.type
_entity.pdbx_description
1 polymer ?
#
loop_
_entity_poly.entity_id
_entity_poly.type
_entity_poly.pdbx_seq_one_letter_code
_entity_poly.pdbx_strand_id
1 'polypeptide(L)' 'ILLFSLAVAAGRAGVQQEPLAQTPEGTEITINCSHPKIERTELIYWYRQLPGRGPELFVSIHQGSKELPDKAGQVS' A
#
# COMPACT_ATOMS: atom_id res chain seq x y z
N ILE A 1 27.81 -29.24 28.96
CA ILE A 1 26.66 -28.31 28.80
C ILE A 1 26.81 -27.68 27.42
N LEU A 2 26.03 -28.11 26.43
CA LEU A 2 26.08 -27.51 25.09
C LEU A 2 25.16 -26.28 25.08
N LEU A 3 25.76 -25.09 24.96
CA LEU A 3 25.01 -23.84 24.80
C LEU A 3 24.69 -23.67 23.32
N PHE A 4 23.46 -23.99 22.93
CA PHE A 4 22.95 -23.68 21.60
C PHE A 4 22.45 -22.23 21.60
N SER A 5 23.27 -21.32 21.08
CA SER A 5 22.86 -19.94 20.81
C SER A 5 21.95 -19.92 19.58
N LEU A 6 20.64 -19.74 19.77
CA LEU A 6 19.75 -19.38 18.66
C LEU A 6 20.07 -17.95 18.22
N ALA A 7 20.89 -17.80 17.18
CA ALA A 7 21.03 -16.54 16.49
C ALA A 7 19.79 -16.32 15.60
N VAL A 8 18.86 -15.48 16.05
CA VAL A 8 17.79 -14.99 15.19
C VAL A 8 18.40 -13.92 14.28
N ALA A 9 18.70 -14.30 13.04
CA ALA A 9 18.99 -13.33 12.00
C ALA A 9 17.68 -12.63 11.64
N ALA A 10 17.49 -11.41 12.14
CA ALA A 10 16.47 -10.51 11.61
C ALA A 10 16.91 -10.13 10.19
N GLY A 11 16.54 -10.94 9.20
CA GLY A 11 16.61 -10.55 7.81
C GLY A 11 15.71 -9.33 7.64
N ARG A 12 16.29 -8.13 7.59
CA ARG A 12 15.57 -6.99 7.03
C ARG A 12 15.24 -7.42 5.61
N ALA A 13 13.98 -7.74 5.35
CA ALA A 13 13.51 -7.88 3.99
C ALA A 13 13.88 -6.56 3.31
N GLY A 14 14.88 -6.58 2.44
CA GLY A 14 15.34 -5.43 1.67
C GLY A 14 14.27 -5.09 0.65
N VAL A 15 13.09 -4.67 1.11
CA VAL A 15 12.00 -4.26 0.25
C VAL A 15 12.27 -2.81 -0.12
N GLN A 16 13.01 -2.61 -1.20
CA GLN A 16 13.07 -1.34 -1.89
C GLN A 16 11.74 -1.18 -2.64
N GLN A 17 10.77 -0.49 -2.03
CA GLN A 17 9.52 -0.16 -2.72
C GLN A 17 9.71 1.15 -3.49
N GLU A 18 10.01 1.02 -4.78
CA GLU A 18 9.86 2.12 -5.73
C GLU A 18 8.41 2.13 -6.27
N PRO A 19 7.72 3.28 -6.32
CA PRO A 19 8.24 4.63 -6.09
C PRO A 19 8.18 5.05 -4.61
N LEU A 20 9.29 5.55 -4.07
CA LEU A 20 9.26 6.31 -2.83
C LEU A 20 8.72 7.71 -3.15
N ALA A 21 7.41 7.93 -2.97
CA ALA A 21 6.84 9.27 -3.06
C ALA A 21 7.04 10.00 -1.72
N GLN A 22 7.89 11.02 -1.69
CA GLN A 22 7.97 11.99 -0.60
C GLN A 22 7.49 13.33 -1.12
N THR A 23 6.34 13.79 -0.63
CA THR A 23 5.75 15.06 -1.04
C THR A 23 5.40 15.89 0.20
N PRO A 24 5.39 17.23 0.09
CA PRO A 24 4.85 18.08 1.14
C PRO A 24 3.42 17.70 1.49
N GLU A 25 3.02 17.94 2.74
CA GLU A 25 1.63 17.76 3.17
C GLU A 25 0.67 18.58 2.29
N GLY A 26 -0.47 18.00 1.94
CA GLY A 26 -1.45 18.61 1.04
C GLY A 26 -1.09 18.51 -0.45
N THR A 27 0.05 17.91 -0.80
CA THR A 27 0.38 17.63 -2.21
C THR A 27 -0.33 16.36 -2.66
N GLU A 28 -1.07 16.45 -3.76
CA GLU A 28 -1.71 15.30 -4.39
C GLU A 28 -0.67 14.35 -4.99
N ILE A 29 -0.88 13.05 -4.84
CA ILE A 29 -0.04 12.00 -5.44
C ILE A 29 -0.89 11.04 -6.27
N THR A 30 -0.31 10.54 -7.36
CA THR A 30 -0.94 9.52 -8.21
C THR A 30 -0.20 8.20 -8.07
N ILE A 31 -0.92 7.13 -7.70
CA ILE A 31 -0.39 5.77 -7.65
C ILE A 31 -1.01 4.97 -8.79
N ASN A 32 -0.17 4.50 -9.71
CA ASN A 32 -0.61 3.80 -10.92
C ASN A 32 -0.48 2.28 -10.76
N CYS A 33 -1.48 1.54 -11.22
CA CYS A 33 -1.44 0.10 -11.37
C CYS A 33 -1.77 -0.27 -12.83
N SER A 34 -0.88 -1.03 -13.48
CA SER A 34 -1.12 -1.53 -14.84
C SER A 34 -1.47 -3.01 -14.79
N HIS A 35 -2.74 -3.33 -15.04
CA HIS A 35 -3.21 -4.71 -15.14
C HIS A 35 -3.76 -4.97 -16.57
N PRO A 36 -2.97 -5.58 -17.47
CA PRO A 36 -3.26 -5.58 -18.91
C PRO A 36 -4.44 -6.46 -19.33
N LYS A 37 -5.00 -7.27 -18.41
CA LYS A 37 -6.10 -8.20 -18.68
C LYS A 37 -7.29 -7.99 -17.73
N ILE A 38 -7.39 -6.79 -17.14
CA ILE A 38 -8.49 -6.50 -16.24
C ILE A 38 -9.81 -6.49 -17.01
N GLU A 39 -10.76 -7.30 -16.57
CA GLU A 39 -12.11 -7.28 -17.12
C GLU A 39 -12.91 -6.10 -16.52
N ARG A 40 -13.83 -5.50 -17.28
CA ARG A 40 -14.61 -4.33 -16.81
C ARG A 40 -15.39 -4.58 -15.52
N THR A 41 -15.72 -5.84 -15.26
CA THR A 41 -16.47 -6.29 -14.08
C THR A 41 -15.59 -6.59 -12.88
N GLU A 42 -14.26 -6.53 -13.01
CA GLU A 42 -13.34 -6.79 -11.91
C GLU A 42 -13.23 -5.58 -10.99
N LEU A 43 -13.16 -5.88 -9.69
CA LEU A 43 -12.91 -4.90 -8.64
C LEU A 43 -11.42 -4.92 -8.29
N ILE A 44 -10.79 -3.75 -8.37
CA ILE A 44 -9.44 -3.51 -7.87
C ILE A 44 -9.53 -2.94 -6.46
N TYR A 45 -8.91 -3.66 -5.53
CA TYR A 45 -8.82 -3.27 -4.13
C TYR A 45 -7.46 -2.64 -3.85
N TRP A 46 -7.47 -1.40 -3.39
CA TRP A 46 -6.29 -0.69 -2.92
C TRP A 46 -6.24 -0.78 -1.40
N TYR A 47 -5.11 -1.21 -0.87
CA TYR A 47 -4.86 -1.28 0.56
C TYR A 47 -3.80 -0.27 0.96
N ARG A 48 -3.96 0.33 2.15
CA ARG A 48 -2.93 1.15 2.80
C ARG A 48 -2.42 0.43 4.04
N GLN A 49 -1.13 0.58 4.34
CA GLN A 49 -0.54 0.09 5.58
C GLN A 49 0.26 1.20 6.23
N LEU A 50 -0.12 1.56 7.45
CA LEU A 50 0.64 2.50 8.28
C LEU A 50 1.67 1.76 9.14
N PRO A 51 2.77 2.41 9.56
CA PRO A 51 3.75 1.79 10.44
C PRO A 51 3.10 1.17 11.68
N GLY A 52 3.44 -0.10 11.97
CA GLY A 52 2.92 -0.84 13.12
C GLY A 52 1.47 -1.33 13.00
N ARG A 53 0.81 -1.17 11.84
CA ARG A 53 -0.58 -1.63 11.60
C ARG A 53 -0.65 -2.72 10.52
N GLY A 54 -1.76 -3.46 10.52
CA GLY A 54 -2.11 -4.36 9.42
C GLY A 54 -2.58 -3.59 8.18
N PRO A 55 -2.69 -4.25 7.02
CA PRO A 55 -3.29 -3.67 5.82
C PRO A 55 -4.76 -3.28 6.07
N GLU A 56 -5.15 -2.11 5.60
CA GLU A 56 -6.51 -1.58 5.68
C GLU A 56 -7.01 -1.31 4.25
N LEU A 57 -8.25 -1.72 3.95
CA LEU A 57 -8.87 -1.40 2.66
C LEU A 57 -9.02 0.13 2.55
N PHE A 58 -8.40 0.72 1.53
CA PHE A 58 -8.46 2.15 1.26
C PHE A 58 -9.58 2.47 0.27
N VAL A 59 -9.61 1.78 -0.86
CA VAL A 59 -10.68 1.92 -1.88
C VAL A 59 -10.85 0.64 -2.69
N SER A 60 -12.09 0.36 -3.11
CA SER A 60 -12.39 -0.58 -4.19
C SER A 60 -12.90 0.18 -5.43
N ILE A 61 -12.24 0.00 -6.57
CA ILE A 61 -12.62 0.63 -7.85
C ILE A 61 -12.92 -0.43 -8.91
N HIS A 62 -13.81 -0.14 -9.83
CA HIS A 62 -14.03 -0.93 -11.04
C HIS A 62 -13.86 -0.01 -12.26
N GLN A 63 -13.68 -0.60 -13.44
CA GLN A 63 -13.50 0.20 -14.65
C GLN A 63 -14.75 1.06 -14.93
N GLY A 64 -14.59 2.39 -14.91
CA GLY A 64 -15.69 3.35 -15.08
C GLY A 64 -16.21 3.99 -13.79
N SER A 65 -15.64 3.65 -12.62
CA SER A 65 -15.90 4.39 -11.38
C SER A 65 -15.45 5.85 -11.50
N LYS A 66 -16.25 6.79 -10.96
CA LYS A 66 -15.86 8.20 -10.81
C LYS A 66 -14.68 8.31 -9.83
N GLU A 67 -13.89 9.38 -9.95
CA GLU A 67 -12.86 9.73 -8.99
C GLU A 67 -13.44 9.74 -7.56
N LEU A 68 -12.63 9.29 -6.59
CA LEU A 68 -13.03 9.34 -5.20
C LEU A 68 -13.28 10.79 -4.81
N PRO A 69 -14.37 11.10 -4.09
CA PRO A 69 -14.55 12.44 -3.55
C PRO A 69 -13.34 12.75 -2.66
N ASP A 70 -12.77 13.94 -2.84
CA ASP A 70 -11.61 14.40 -2.12
C ASP A 70 -11.89 14.32 -0.60
N LYS A 71 -11.32 13.29 0.03
CA LYS A 71 -11.28 13.10 1.48
C LYS A 71 -9.82 13.09 1.93
N ALA A 72 -8.98 13.92 1.31
CA ALA A 72 -7.66 14.20 1.83
C ALA A 72 -7.79 14.68 3.30
N GLY A 73 -7.30 13.89 4.25
CA GLY A 73 -6.97 14.38 5.59
C GLY A 73 -7.82 13.91 6.77
N GLN A 74 -8.86 13.07 6.65
CA GLN A 74 -9.49 12.50 7.85
C GLN A 74 -8.70 11.28 8.37
N VAL A 75 -7.63 11.60 9.10
CA VAL A 75 -7.05 10.69 10.10
C VAL A 75 -7.97 10.74 11.32
N SER A 76 -8.59 9.61 11.66
CA SER A 76 -9.26 9.43 12.95
C SER A 76 -8.26 9.27 14.08
#